data_AF-A0A142EJC5-F1
#
_entry.id   AF-A0A142EJC5-F1
#
_cell.length_a   1.000
_cell.length_b   1.000
_cell.length_c   1.000
_cell.angle_alpha   90.00
_cell.angle_beta   90.00
_cell.angle_gamma   90.00
#
_symmetry.space_group_name_H-M   'P 1'
#
loop_
_entity.id
_entity.type
_entity.pdbx_description
1 polymer ?
#
loop_
_entity_poly.entity_id
_entity_poly.type
_entity_poly.pdbx_seq_one_letter_code
_entity_poly.pdbx_strand_id
1 'polypeptide(L)' 'MWKLLGFLVYAFTIYEVVTSRFANSTDKLIWALIVVLVPFLGTILWFVIGRNKRLT' A
#
# COMPACT_ATOMS: atom_id res chain seq x y z
N MET A 1 2.49 -0.26 -19.93
CA MET A 1 3.45 0.70 -19.33
C MET A 1 3.01 1.25 -17.97
N TRP A 2 1.77 1.72 -17.77
CA TRP A 2 1.33 2.37 -16.51
C TRP A 2 1.42 1.53 -15.23
N LYS A 3 1.25 0.20 -15.30
CA LYS A 3 1.34 -0.69 -14.14
C LYS A 3 2.73 -0.68 -13.47
N LEU A 4 3.78 -0.52 -14.27
CA LEU A 4 5.15 -0.42 -13.77
C LEU A 4 5.37 0.89 -13.00
N LEU A 5 4.76 1.99 -13.46
CA LEU A 5 4.80 3.27 -12.76
C LEU A 5 4.19 3.15 -11.36
N GLY A 6 3.02 2.51 -11.23
CA GLY A 6 2.38 2.29 -9.93
C GLY A 6 3.25 1.46 -8.98
N PHE A 7 3.92 0.42 -9.50
CA PHE A 7 4.85 -0.39 -8.70
C PHE A 7 6.09 0.40 -8.27
N LEU A 8 6.67 1.21 -9.17
CA LEU A 8 7.83 2.05 -8.86
C LEU A 8 7.50 3.12 -7.81
N VAL A 9 6.35 3.78 -7.94
CA VAL A 9 5.87 4.75 -6.94
C VAL A 9 5.68 4.06 -5.59
N TYR A 10 5.08 2.88 -5.56
CA TYR A 10 4.87 2.13 -4.32
C TYR A 10 6.20 1.76 -3.64
N ALA A 11 7.15 1.21 -4.40
CA ALA A 11 8.47 0.86 -3.89
C ALA A 11 9.23 2.10 -3.38
N PHE A 12 9.14 3.22 -4.11
CA PHE A 12 9.74 4.49 -3.70
C PHE A 12 9.10 5.02 -2.41
N THR A 13 7.78 4.94 -2.24
CA THR A 13 7.11 5.36 -1.01
C THR A 13 7.56 4.54 0.20
N ILE A 14 7.74 3.22 0.05
CA ILE A 14 8.29 2.39 1.13
C ILE A 14 9.71 2.84 1.48
N TYR A 15 10.56 3.05 0.46
CA TYR A 15 11.92 3.56 0.64
C TYR A 15 11.90 4.90 1.41
N GLU A 16 11.11 5.86 0.97
CA GLU A 16 10.98 7.18 1.60
C GLU A 16 10.56 7.07 3.07
N VAL A 17 9.55 6.25 3.40
CA VAL A 17 9.12 6.08 4.80
C VAL A 17 10.21 5.43 5.66
N VAL A 18 10.96 4.48 5.12
CA VAL A 18 12.02 3.80 5.87
C VAL A 18 13.26 4.69 6.06
N THR A 19 13.62 5.52 5.07
CA THR A 19 14.81 6.39 5.14
C THR A 19 14.53 7.75 5.78
N SER A 20 13.28 8.21 5.79
CA SER A 20 12.90 9.48 6.39
C SER A 20 13.09 9.52 7.91
N ARG A 21 13.43 10.72 8.39
CA ARG A 21 13.42 11.08 9.81
C ARG A 21 12.04 11.56 10.18
N PHE A 22 11.45 10.94 11.20
CA PHE A 22 10.16 11.32 11.76
C PHE A 22 10.38 12.05 13.09
N ALA A 23 9.46 12.95 13.45
CA ALA A 23 9.49 13.64 14.73
C ALA A 23 9.34 12.67 15.92
N ASN A 24 8.58 11.59 15.73
CA ASN A 24 8.39 10.53 16.70
C ASN A 24 8.49 9.15 16.02
N SER A 25 9.03 8.16 16.75
CA SER A 25 9.12 6.76 16.31
C SER A 25 7.74 6.14 16.08
N THR A 26 6.73 6.55 16.85
CA THR A 26 5.35 6.08 16.66
C THR A 26 4.78 6.49 15.31
N ASP A 27 5.03 7.72 14.86
CA ASP A 27 4.51 8.21 13.57
C ASP A 27 5.12 7.42 12.41
N LYS A 28 6.42 7.12 12.50
CA LYS A 28 7.11 6.27 11.51
C LYS A 28 6.47 4.89 11.42
N LEU A 29 6.21 4.27 12.57
CA LEU A 29 5.58 2.96 12.64
C LEU A 29 4.18 2.98 12.03
N ILE A 30 3.36 3.98 12.36
CA ILE A 30 2.01 4.15 11.81
C ILE A 30 2.06 4.28 10.29
N TRP A 31 2.91 5.17 9.77
CA TRP A 31 3.03 5.37 8.33
C TRP A 31 3.57 4.14 7.59
N ALA A 32 4.55 3.44 8.16
CA ALA A 32 5.05 2.19 7.59
C ALA A 32 3.94 1.13 7.51
N LEU A 33 3.15 0.97 8.58
CA LEU A 33 2.00 0.06 8.59
C LEU A 33 0.95 0.44 7.55
N ILE A 34 0.59 1.72 7.44
CA ILE A 34 -0.38 2.19 6.45
C ILE A 34 0.12 1.86 5.03
N VAL A 35 1.33 2.26 4.67
CA VAL A 35 1.88 2.06 3.32
C VAL A 35 1.95 0.57 2.97
N VAL A 36 2.34 -0.29 3.91
CA VAL A 36 2.38 -1.74 3.68
C VAL A 36 0.98 -2.33 3.59
N LEU A 37 0.03 -1.93 4.44
CA LEU A 37 -1.27 -2.60 4.59
C LEU A 37 -2.34 -2.12 3.59
N VAL A 38 -2.30 -0.88 3.11
CA VAL A 38 -3.28 -0.34 2.16
C VAL A 38 -3.50 -1.21 0.90
N PRO A 39 -2.48 -1.75 0.20
CA PRO A 39 -2.74 -2.62 -0.96
C PRO A 39 -3.50 -3.91 -0.61
N PHE A 40 -3.40 -4.38 0.64
CA PHE A 40 -4.17 -5.52 1.11
C PHE A 40 -5.66 -5.18 1.26
N LEU A 41 -6.03 -3.92 1.52
CA LEU A 41 -7.44 -3.50 1.54
C LEU A 41 -8.12 -3.75 0.19
N GLY A 42 -7.46 -3.38 -0.92
CA GLY A 42 -7.98 -3.68 -2.25
C GLY A 42 -8.15 -5.17 -2.49
N THR A 43 -7.22 -5.98 -1.97
CA THR A 43 -7.27 -7.44 -2.05
C THR A 43 -8.45 -8.00 -1.25
N ILE A 44 -8.63 -7.55 -0.01
CA ILE A 44 -9.75 -7.94 0.85
C ILE A 44 -11.09 -7.53 0.20
N LEU A 45 -11.20 -6.28 -0.25
CA LEU A 45 -12.41 -5.78 -0.92
C LEU A 45 -12.73 -6.57 -2.19
N TRP A 46 -11.72 -6.96 -2.97
CA TRP A 46 -11.90 -7.83 -4.11
C TRP A 46 -12.51 -9.17 -3.69
N PHE A 47 -11.96 -9.85 -2.69
CA PHE A 47 -12.47 -11.17 -2.30
C PHE A 47 -13.82 -11.14 -1.60
N VAL A 48 -14.09 -10.12 -0.78
CA VAL A 48 -15.34 -9.99 -0.02
C VAL A 48 -16.49 -9.46 -0.88
N ILE A 49 -16.22 -8.47 -1.74
CA ILE A 49 -17.27 -7.74 -2.48
C ILE A 49 -17.16 -7.97 -3.99
N GLY A 50 -15.96 -7.81 -4.54
CA GLY A 50 -15.75 -7.80 -5.99
C GLY A 50 -15.93 -9.16 -6.67
N ARG A 51 -15.47 -10.23 -6.02
CA ARG A 51 -15.40 -11.59 -6.58
C ARG A 51 -16.78 -12.11 -7.00
N ASN A 52 -17.81 -11.82 -6.21
CA ASN A 52 -19.18 -12.25 -6.49
C ASN A 52 -19.82 -11.50 -7.69
N LYS A 53 -19.19 -10.42 -8.17
CA LYS A 53 -19.65 -9.64 -9.32
C LYS A 53 -18.89 -9.97 -10.61
N ARG A 54 -17.96 -10.94 -10.58
CA ARG A 54 -17.20 -11.35 -11.76
C ARG A 54 -18.14 -12.10 -12.72
N LEU A 55 -18.08 -11.75 -14.01
CA LEU A 55 -18.93 -12.34 -15.06
C LEU A 55 -18.50 -13.75 -15.50
N THR A 56 -17.49 -14.34 -14.87
CA THR A 56 -16.93 -15.69 -15.13
C THR A 56 -16.29 -16.26 -13.88
#